data_AF-A0A7Y3AIR4-F1
#
_entry.id   AF-A0A7Y3AIR4-F1
#
_cell.length_a   1.000
_cell.length_b   1.000
_cell.length_c   1.000
_cell.angle_alpha   90.00
_cell.angle_beta   90.00
_cell.angle_gamma   90.00
#
_symmetry.space_group_name_H-M   'P 1'
#
loop_
_entity.id
_entity.type
_entity.pdbx_description
1 polymer ?
#
loop_
_entity_poly.entity_id
_entity_poly.type
_entity_poly.pdbx_seq_one_letter_code
_entity_poly.pdbx_strand_id
1 'polypeptide(L)'
;MPRLYLAEYHQALSGKHVCIACREGILRDNFAHILADIKFLNRQSIQTTLYHNMANRFANQKHFKMLADRLPETVIKRVAPEEDFYTHVLDREQSVFKLIFLERKYLCDAHGRRINTLTTRDTLQNMAEFVANVNIAGVLEQICRRIADGAYDRVHILPARKNSIKHELFTVEGTGTLIANNFKEEFIPVETDEDIEMVTGILNLYKKKGYLKPRSKQYLSEHREQFRLTIIDGVAVGCAERLVIDSQTIELGALAISTRFRNQRVGVFTVTAFEAEAKRLGFKLILSLTNNPKLHGIYMQLGFTRGTLPEYGARQALSPGVSMFSKTII
;
A
#
# COMPACT_ATOMS: atom_id res chain seq x y z
N MET A 1 0.71 17.80 -0.36
CA MET A 1 0.38 16.75 -1.36
C MET A 1 1.22 15.52 -1.07
N PRO A 2 0.74 14.29 -1.34
CA PRO A 2 1.55 13.08 -1.14
C PRO A 2 2.74 13.08 -2.10
N ARG A 3 3.87 12.50 -1.67
CA ARG A 3 5.05 12.28 -2.52
C ARG A 3 4.78 11.12 -3.47
N LEU A 4 5.08 11.34 -4.75
CA LEU A 4 4.99 10.33 -5.81
C LEU A 4 6.36 9.70 -6.03
N TYR A 5 6.38 8.40 -6.26
CA TYR A 5 7.59 7.61 -6.51
C TYR A 5 7.50 7.00 -7.90
N LEU A 6 7.73 7.83 -8.92
CA LEU A 6 7.45 7.43 -10.30
C LEU A 6 8.43 6.41 -10.84
N ALA A 7 9.72 6.62 -10.62
CA ALA A 7 10.75 5.69 -11.11
C ALA A 7 10.60 4.32 -10.46
N GLU A 8 10.34 4.32 -9.15
CA GLU A 8 10.26 3.16 -8.28
C GLU A 8 9.04 2.31 -8.63
N TYR A 9 7.87 2.93 -8.82
CA TYR A 9 6.67 2.21 -9.22
C TYR A 9 6.56 1.96 -10.73
N HIS A 10 7.27 2.71 -11.58
CA HIS A 10 7.25 2.48 -13.02
C HIS A 10 7.75 1.08 -13.36
N GLN A 11 8.84 0.61 -12.75
CA GLN A 11 9.34 -0.75 -13.00
C GLN A 11 8.30 -1.83 -12.65
N ALA A 12 7.52 -1.63 -11.58
CA ALA A 12 6.51 -2.58 -11.14
C ALA A 12 5.22 -2.56 -11.99
N LEU A 13 4.89 -1.41 -12.59
CA LEU A 13 3.61 -1.18 -13.28
C LEU A 13 3.71 -1.12 -14.81
N SER A 14 4.89 -0.82 -15.36
CA SER A 14 5.08 -0.70 -16.81
C SER A 14 4.73 -2.02 -17.52
N GLY A 15 3.96 -1.92 -18.61
CA GLY A 15 3.44 -3.06 -19.36
C GLY A 15 2.30 -3.83 -18.67
N LYS A 16 1.93 -3.48 -17.44
CA LYS A 16 0.80 -4.10 -16.73
C LYS A 16 -0.53 -3.54 -17.21
N HIS A 17 -1.58 -4.35 -17.14
CA HIS A 17 -2.94 -3.96 -17.49
C HIS A 17 -3.74 -3.57 -16.26
N VAL A 18 -4.21 -2.31 -16.24
CA VAL A 18 -5.08 -1.76 -15.19
C VAL A 18 -6.46 -1.50 -15.76
N CYS A 19 -7.47 -2.16 -15.20
CA CYS A 19 -8.87 -1.93 -15.54
C CYS A 19 -9.50 -0.96 -14.56
N ILE A 20 -10.20 0.04 -15.08
CA ILE A 20 -10.89 1.09 -14.32
C ILE A 20 -12.37 1.01 -14.67
N ALA A 21 -13.23 0.93 -13.67
CA ALA A 21 -14.67 0.87 -13.83
C ALA A 21 -15.32 2.07 -13.12
N CYS A 22 -16.11 2.85 -13.87
CA CYS A 22 -16.74 4.06 -13.37
C CYS A 22 -18.15 4.24 -13.94
N ARG A 23 -19.15 4.33 -13.05
CA ARG A 23 -20.54 4.56 -13.44
C ARG A 23 -20.77 5.96 -14.01
N GLU A 24 -21.76 6.11 -14.88
CA GLU A 24 -22.09 7.33 -15.63
C GLU A 24 -22.09 8.58 -14.75
N GLY A 25 -22.84 8.57 -13.64
CA GLY A 25 -22.95 9.75 -12.77
C GLY A 25 -21.59 10.19 -12.22
N ILE A 26 -20.77 9.23 -11.78
CA ILE A 26 -19.44 9.51 -11.22
C ILE A 26 -18.48 9.96 -12.31
N LEU A 27 -18.53 9.30 -13.47
CA LEU A 27 -17.70 9.61 -14.62
C LEU A 27 -17.98 11.02 -15.15
N ARG A 28 -19.26 11.41 -15.25
CA ARG A 28 -19.65 12.76 -15.68
C ARG A 28 -19.18 13.82 -14.67
N ASP A 29 -19.44 13.60 -13.39
CA ASP A 29 -19.09 14.56 -12.32
C ASP A 29 -17.57 14.76 -12.22
N ASN A 30 -16.75 13.75 -12.57
CA ASN A 30 -15.30 13.76 -12.39
C ASN A 30 -14.51 13.59 -13.70
N PHE A 31 -15.14 13.85 -14.84
CA PHE A 31 -14.63 13.45 -16.16
C PHE A 31 -13.19 13.90 -16.41
N ALA A 32 -12.91 15.19 -16.18
CA ALA A 32 -11.59 15.76 -16.41
C ALA A 32 -10.50 15.15 -15.52
N HIS A 33 -10.84 14.78 -14.28
CA HIS A 33 -9.90 14.17 -13.34
C HIS A 33 -9.59 12.72 -13.70
N ILE A 34 -10.62 11.94 -14.03
CA ILE A 34 -10.46 10.55 -14.46
C ILE A 34 -9.65 10.49 -15.76
N LEU A 35 -9.96 11.35 -16.72
CA LEU A 35 -9.22 11.47 -17.98
C LEU A 35 -7.73 11.80 -17.73
N ALA A 36 -7.45 12.75 -16.83
CA ALA A 36 -6.08 13.13 -16.51
C ALA A 36 -5.29 11.98 -15.86
N ASP A 37 -5.92 11.21 -14.98
CA ASP A 37 -5.32 10.05 -14.35
C ASP A 37 -5.06 8.92 -15.35
N ILE A 38 -6.01 8.57 -16.22
CA ILE A 38 -5.82 7.52 -17.23
C ILE A 38 -4.70 7.91 -18.20
N LYS A 39 -4.69 9.16 -18.69
CA LYS A 39 -3.58 9.67 -19.53
C LYS A 39 -2.25 9.61 -18.81
N PHE A 40 -2.23 9.85 -17.51
CA PHE A 40 -1.03 9.71 -16.71
C PHE A 40 -0.55 8.26 -16.68
N LEU A 41 -1.44 7.29 -16.47
CA LEU A 41 -1.09 5.86 -16.52
C LEU A 41 -0.52 5.46 -17.88
N ASN A 42 -1.16 5.88 -18.99
CA ASN A 42 -0.68 5.53 -20.33
C ASN A 42 0.73 6.09 -20.60
N ARG A 43 1.04 7.31 -20.12
CA ARG A 43 2.40 7.88 -20.18
C ARG A 43 3.43 7.13 -19.33
N GLN A 44 3.00 6.26 -18.43
CA GLN A 44 3.87 5.36 -17.67
C GLN A 44 3.88 3.95 -18.29
N SER A 45 3.46 3.82 -19.55
CA SER A 45 3.38 2.57 -20.31
C SER A 45 2.48 1.52 -19.66
N ILE A 46 1.46 1.95 -18.90
CA ILE A 46 0.44 1.08 -18.31
C ILE A 46 -0.69 0.93 -19.34
N GLN A 47 -1.05 -0.32 -19.65
CA GLN A 47 -2.20 -0.60 -20.50
C GLN A 47 -3.48 -0.33 -19.71
N THR A 48 -4.44 0.39 -20.28
CA THR A 48 -5.66 0.77 -19.55
C THR A 48 -6.93 0.34 -20.27
N THR A 49 -7.91 -0.09 -19.47
CA THR A 49 -9.29 -0.27 -19.90
C THR A 49 -10.19 0.59 -19.03
N LEU A 50 -11.18 1.25 -19.65
CA LEU A 50 -12.22 1.99 -18.95
C LEU A 50 -13.60 1.38 -19.23
N TYR A 51 -14.20 0.79 -18.21
CA TYR A 51 -15.62 0.44 -18.21
C TYR A 51 -16.48 1.61 -17.76
N HIS A 52 -17.58 1.83 -18.47
CA HIS A 52 -18.63 2.77 -18.06
C HIS A 52 -20.01 2.32 -18.52
N ASN A 53 -21.07 2.85 -17.91
CA ASN A 53 -22.46 2.61 -18.33
C ASN A 53 -23.17 3.87 -18.87
N MET A 54 -22.42 4.86 -19.37
CA MET A 54 -23.02 6.04 -20.03
C MET A 54 -23.95 5.60 -21.17
N ALA A 55 -25.22 5.99 -21.08
CA ALA A 55 -26.20 5.73 -22.14
C ALA A 55 -25.89 6.53 -23.41
N ASN A 56 -26.14 5.98 -24.59
CA ASN A 56 -26.00 6.68 -25.88
C ASN A 56 -27.16 7.67 -26.11
N ARG A 57 -27.09 8.82 -25.44
CA ARG A 57 -28.08 9.89 -25.51
C ARG A 57 -27.41 11.24 -25.72
N PHE A 58 -28.18 12.23 -26.17
CA PHE A 58 -27.68 13.58 -26.45
C PHE A 58 -26.85 14.17 -25.30
N ALA A 59 -27.30 14.03 -24.05
CA ALA A 59 -26.59 14.51 -22.86
C ALA A 59 -25.17 13.94 -22.68
N ASN A 60 -24.86 12.81 -23.31
CA ASN A 60 -23.58 12.11 -23.21
C ASN A 60 -22.71 12.21 -24.47
N GLN A 61 -23.23 12.74 -25.60
CA GLN A 61 -22.49 12.78 -26.87
C GLN A 61 -21.13 13.47 -26.76
N LYS A 62 -21.06 14.59 -26.02
CA LYS A 62 -19.80 15.29 -25.75
C LYS A 62 -18.80 14.39 -25.03
N HIS A 63 -19.25 13.63 -24.03
CA HIS A 63 -18.39 12.73 -23.26
C HIS A 63 -17.89 11.56 -24.12
N PHE A 64 -18.73 10.96 -24.97
CA PHE A 64 -18.31 9.90 -25.89
C PHE A 64 -17.22 10.36 -26.84
N LYS A 65 -17.44 11.50 -27.51
CA LYS A 65 -16.45 12.09 -28.40
C LYS A 65 -15.15 12.37 -27.66
N MET A 66 -15.23 12.94 -26.46
CA MET A 66 -14.04 13.20 -25.65
C MET A 66 -13.32 11.92 -25.20
N LEU A 67 -14.01 10.84 -24.84
CA LEU A 67 -13.35 9.58 -24.47
C LEU A 67 -12.56 9.01 -25.64
N ALA A 68 -13.17 8.93 -26.82
CA ALA A 68 -12.51 8.44 -28.03
C ALA A 68 -11.32 9.34 -28.43
N ASP A 69 -11.52 10.65 -28.48
CA ASP A 69 -10.50 11.61 -28.93
C ASP A 69 -9.34 11.75 -27.94
N ARG A 70 -9.60 11.59 -26.63
CA ARG A 70 -8.62 11.91 -25.58
C ARG A 70 -7.98 10.68 -24.94
N LEU A 71 -8.51 9.48 -25.13
CA LEU A 71 -7.92 8.23 -24.63
C LEU A 71 -7.70 7.21 -25.77
N PRO A 72 -6.92 7.55 -26.81
CA PRO A 72 -6.73 6.66 -27.96
C PRO A 72 -6.04 5.33 -27.62
N GLU A 73 -5.25 5.31 -26.54
CA GLU A 73 -4.51 4.13 -26.07
C GLU A 73 -5.28 3.31 -25.03
N THR A 74 -6.47 3.75 -24.62
CA THR A 74 -7.29 3.08 -23.61
C THR A 74 -8.43 2.33 -24.29
N VAL A 75 -8.60 1.06 -23.93
CA VAL A 75 -9.74 0.28 -24.39
C VAL A 75 -10.99 0.76 -23.65
N ILE A 76 -11.95 1.35 -24.37
CA ILE A 76 -13.22 1.82 -23.79
C ILE A 76 -14.28 0.74 -23.95
N LYS A 77 -14.86 0.28 -22.84
CA LYS A 77 -15.91 -0.76 -22.82
C LYS A 77 -17.19 -0.17 -22.21
N ARG A 78 -18.30 -0.26 -22.96
CA ARG A 78 -19.61 0.19 -22.48
C ARG A 78 -20.43 -0.98 -21.95
N VAL A 79 -20.91 -0.87 -20.72
CA VAL A 79 -21.90 -1.79 -20.13
C VAL A 79 -23.30 -1.30 -20.48
N ALA A 80 -24.18 -2.22 -20.86
CA ALA A 80 -25.54 -1.87 -21.24
C ALA A 80 -26.36 -1.42 -20.01
N PRO A 81 -27.30 -0.47 -20.15
CA PRO A 81 -28.10 0.03 -19.02
C PRO A 81 -28.91 -1.03 -18.26
N GLU A 82 -29.28 -2.12 -18.96
CA GLU A 82 -30.04 -3.26 -18.45
C GLU A 82 -29.19 -4.26 -17.66
N GLU A 83 -27.86 -4.20 -17.75
CA GLU A 83 -26.95 -5.08 -17.02
C GLU A 83 -26.54 -4.44 -15.68
N ASP A 84 -26.36 -5.26 -14.63
CA ASP A 84 -25.71 -4.78 -13.41
C ASP A 84 -24.25 -4.42 -13.72
N PHE A 85 -23.88 -3.17 -13.44
CA PHE A 85 -22.59 -2.62 -13.86
C PHE A 85 -21.40 -3.36 -13.25
N TYR A 86 -21.44 -3.64 -11.95
CA TYR A 86 -20.29 -4.23 -11.26
C TYR A 86 -20.18 -5.71 -11.58
N THR A 87 -21.30 -6.44 -11.57
CA THR A 87 -21.37 -7.86 -11.93
C THR A 87 -20.81 -8.07 -13.34
N HIS A 88 -21.26 -7.25 -14.31
CA HIS A 88 -20.76 -7.32 -15.68
C HIS A 88 -19.23 -7.14 -15.76
N VAL A 89 -18.69 -6.14 -15.07
CA VAL A 89 -17.24 -5.89 -15.05
C VAL A 89 -16.50 -7.07 -14.43
N LEU A 90 -16.96 -7.54 -13.27
CA LEU A 90 -16.35 -8.64 -12.50
C LEU A 90 -16.36 -9.97 -13.25
N ASP A 91 -17.37 -10.22 -14.08
CA ASP A 91 -17.50 -11.49 -14.79
C ASP A 91 -16.76 -11.50 -16.13
N ARG A 92 -16.66 -10.35 -16.80
CA ARG A 92 -16.08 -10.25 -18.16
C ARG A 92 -14.62 -9.83 -18.20
N GLU A 93 -14.14 -9.04 -17.24
CA GLU A 93 -12.74 -8.66 -17.25
C GLU A 93 -11.89 -9.81 -16.69
N GLN A 94 -10.91 -10.27 -17.46
CA GLN A 94 -10.05 -11.39 -17.10
C GLN A 94 -8.59 -10.95 -17.20
N SER A 95 -7.73 -11.48 -16.32
CA SER A 95 -6.28 -11.29 -16.36
C SER A 95 -5.81 -9.82 -16.32
N VAL A 96 -6.41 -9.02 -15.45
CA VAL A 96 -5.90 -7.67 -15.13
C VAL A 96 -4.94 -7.71 -13.96
N PHE A 97 -3.91 -6.88 -14.00
CA PHE A 97 -2.99 -6.73 -12.88
C PHE A 97 -3.68 -6.04 -11.69
N LYS A 98 -4.53 -5.03 -11.97
CA LYS A 98 -5.34 -4.34 -10.97
C LYS A 98 -6.71 -3.99 -11.56
N LEU A 99 -7.77 -4.25 -10.80
CA LEU A 99 -9.12 -3.76 -11.07
C LEU A 99 -9.42 -2.59 -10.13
N ILE A 100 -9.90 -1.46 -10.65
CA ILE A 100 -10.19 -0.25 -9.89
C ILE A 100 -11.64 0.16 -10.09
N PHE A 101 -12.44 0.13 -9.03
CA PHE A 101 -13.76 0.74 -8.99
C PHE A 101 -13.66 2.19 -8.49
N LEU A 102 -14.16 3.12 -9.29
CA LEU A 102 -14.29 4.53 -8.91
C LEU A 102 -15.67 4.79 -8.31
N GLU A 103 -15.67 5.23 -7.06
CA GLU A 103 -16.86 5.47 -6.25
C GLU A 103 -16.98 6.93 -5.79
N ARG A 104 -18.14 7.34 -5.30
CA ARG A 104 -18.30 8.70 -4.73
C ARG A 104 -17.52 8.87 -3.41
N LYS A 105 -17.34 7.78 -2.66
CA LYS A 105 -16.69 7.76 -1.35
C LYS A 105 -15.78 6.53 -1.23
N TYR A 106 -14.80 6.61 -0.35
CA TYR A 106 -14.00 5.45 0.06
C TYR A 106 -14.80 4.53 0.97
N LEU A 107 -14.35 3.29 1.14
CA LEU A 107 -14.89 2.37 2.15
C LEU A 107 -14.44 2.84 3.54
N CYS A 108 -15.38 2.91 4.48
CA CYS A 108 -15.11 3.28 5.87
C CYS A 108 -15.51 2.17 6.84
N ASP A 109 -14.88 2.16 8.01
CA ASP A 109 -15.37 1.42 9.17
C ASP A 109 -16.59 2.12 9.80
N ALA A 110 -17.19 1.48 10.81
CA ALA A 110 -18.32 2.02 11.57
C ALA A 110 -18.06 3.38 12.25
N HIS A 111 -16.79 3.78 12.40
CA HIS A 111 -16.38 5.08 12.96
C HIS A 111 -16.08 6.12 11.87
N GLY A 112 -16.38 5.82 10.60
CA GLY A 112 -16.15 6.72 9.47
C GLY A 112 -14.67 6.82 9.05
N ARG A 113 -13.79 5.97 9.58
CA ARG A 113 -12.36 5.98 9.22
C ARG A 113 -12.16 5.15 7.96
N ARG A 114 -11.39 5.69 7.01
CA ARG A 114 -11.05 4.98 5.76
C ARG A 114 -10.40 3.63 6.05
N ILE A 115 -10.91 2.59 5.41
CA ILE A 115 -10.29 1.27 5.38
C ILE A 115 -9.26 1.24 4.24
N ASN A 116 -8.00 0.97 4.54
CA ASN A 116 -6.92 1.02 3.54
C ASN A 116 -6.74 -0.32 2.80
N THR A 117 -6.77 -1.43 3.53
CA THR A 117 -6.54 -2.76 2.99
C THR A 117 -7.40 -3.78 3.73
N LEU A 118 -7.94 -4.76 3.00
CA LEU A 118 -8.72 -5.88 3.51
C LEU A 118 -8.27 -7.18 2.85
N THR A 119 -8.34 -8.29 3.59
CA THR A 119 -8.41 -9.61 2.97
C THR A 119 -9.85 -9.95 2.58
N THR A 120 -10.05 -10.94 1.71
CA THR A 120 -11.40 -11.44 1.41
C THR A 120 -12.09 -11.94 2.68
N ARG A 121 -11.36 -12.65 3.56
CA ARG A 121 -11.85 -13.10 4.86
C ARG A 121 -12.31 -11.93 5.73
N ASP A 122 -11.46 -10.92 5.91
CA ASP A 122 -11.79 -9.75 6.73
C ASP A 122 -12.99 -9.00 6.15
N THR A 123 -13.08 -8.93 4.82
CA THR A 123 -14.19 -8.29 4.12
C THR A 123 -15.50 -9.00 4.43
N LEU A 124 -15.55 -10.33 4.25
CA LEU A 124 -16.76 -11.13 4.49
C LEU A 124 -17.19 -11.13 5.97
N GLN A 125 -16.22 -11.16 6.89
CA GLN A 125 -16.51 -11.18 8.33
C GLN A 125 -17.08 -9.85 8.85
N ASN A 126 -16.65 -8.72 8.28
CA ASN A 126 -16.98 -7.39 8.81
C ASN A 126 -17.85 -6.56 7.84
N MET A 127 -18.39 -7.17 6.77
CA MET A 127 -19.10 -6.46 5.70
C MET A 127 -20.26 -5.60 6.21
N ALA A 128 -21.00 -6.09 7.21
CA ALA A 128 -22.13 -5.39 7.82
C ALA A 128 -21.74 -4.10 8.56
N GLU A 129 -20.46 -3.97 8.95
CA GLU A 129 -19.93 -2.79 9.67
C GLU A 129 -19.37 -1.73 8.72
N PHE A 130 -19.25 -2.05 7.43
CA PHE A 130 -18.66 -1.13 6.47
C PHE A 130 -19.67 -0.08 6.02
N VAL A 131 -19.23 1.17 6.01
CA VAL A 131 -19.97 2.27 5.39
C VAL A 131 -19.45 2.45 3.97
N ALA A 132 -20.29 2.11 2.99
CA ALA A 132 -19.99 2.19 1.57
C ALA A 132 -21.17 2.76 0.77
N ASN A 133 -20.97 2.99 -0.53
CA ASN A 133 -22.08 3.20 -1.45
C ASN A 133 -22.91 1.90 -1.52
N VAL A 134 -24.24 1.99 -1.46
CA VAL A 134 -25.15 0.83 -1.49
C VAL A 134 -24.80 -0.13 -2.64
N ASN A 135 -24.44 0.42 -3.80
CA ASN A 135 -24.11 -0.39 -4.96
C ASN A 135 -22.80 -1.17 -4.78
N ILE A 136 -21.75 -0.57 -4.20
CA ILE A 136 -20.49 -1.29 -3.96
C ILE A 136 -20.65 -2.30 -2.81
N ALA A 137 -21.43 -1.96 -1.78
CA ALA A 137 -21.72 -2.85 -0.66
C ALA A 137 -22.39 -4.15 -1.14
N GLY A 138 -23.35 -4.05 -2.06
CA GLY A 138 -24.06 -5.21 -2.63
C GLY A 138 -23.19 -6.17 -3.44
N VAL A 139 -21.97 -5.78 -3.82
CA VAL A 139 -21.08 -6.59 -4.68
C VAL A 139 -19.76 -6.95 -4.01
N LEU A 140 -19.56 -6.58 -2.73
CA LEU A 140 -18.35 -6.93 -1.98
C LEU A 140 -18.14 -8.44 -1.87
N GLU A 141 -19.21 -9.21 -1.67
CA GLU A 141 -19.14 -10.67 -1.64
C GLU A 141 -18.67 -11.24 -2.98
N GLN A 142 -19.21 -10.73 -4.09
CA GLN A 142 -18.77 -11.14 -5.43
C GLN A 142 -17.30 -10.77 -5.68
N ILE A 143 -16.88 -9.57 -5.29
CA ILE A 143 -15.46 -9.16 -5.35
C ILE A 143 -14.60 -10.18 -4.60
N CYS A 144 -14.98 -10.53 -3.37
CA CYS A 144 -14.25 -11.50 -2.55
C CYS A 144 -14.18 -12.88 -3.20
N ARG A 145 -15.30 -13.37 -3.72
CA ARG A 145 -15.37 -14.65 -4.44
C ARG A 145 -14.44 -14.66 -5.65
N ARG A 146 -14.48 -13.62 -6.49
CA ARG A 146 -13.63 -13.52 -7.69
C ARG A 146 -12.14 -13.47 -7.35
N ILE A 147 -11.77 -12.82 -6.24
CA ILE A 147 -10.38 -12.85 -5.74
C ILE A 147 -10.02 -14.25 -5.23
N ALA A 148 -10.90 -14.90 -4.46
CA ALA A 148 -10.66 -16.25 -3.94
C ALA A 148 -10.53 -17.30 -5.06
N ASP A 149 -11.29 -17.14 -6.14
CA ASP A 149 -11.23 -17.99 -7.34
C ASP A 149 -10.00 -17.69 -8.23
N GLY A 150 -9.17 -16.69 -7.87
CA GLY A 150 -7.97 -16.30 -8.61
C GLY A 150 -8.25 -15.48 -9.87
N ALA A 151 -9.47 -14.98 -10.08
CA ALA A 151 -9.79 -14.11 -11.22
C ALA A 151 -9.13 -12.73 -11.13
N TYR A 152 -8.94 -12.24 -9.90
CA TYR A 152 -8.26 -10.98 -9.61
C TYR A 152 -7.30 -11.11 -8.43
N ASP A 153 -6.07 -10.63 -8.60
CA ASP A 153 -5.14 -10.48 -7.48
C ASP A 153 -5.50 -9.28 -6.61
N ARG A 154 -5.84 -8.15 -7.24
CA ARG A 154 -5.97 -6.85 -6.56
C ARG A 154 -7.22 -6.12 -7.06
N VAL A 155 -8.17 -5.88 -6.16
CA VAL A 155 -9.33 -5.01 -6.42
C VAL A 155 -9.25 -3.78 -5.54
N HIS A 156 -9.31 -2.60 -6.15
CA HIS A 156 -9.25 -1.31 -5.49
C HIS A 156 -10.61 -0.60 -5.56
N ILE A 157 -11.01 0.04 -4.46
CA ILE A 157 -12.19 0.92 -4.39
C ILE A 157 -11.71 2.31 -4.02
N LEU A 158 -11.82 3.25 -4.95
CA LEU A 158 -11.27 4.61 -4.80
C LEU A 158 -12.38 5.67 -4.90
N PRO A 159 -12.32 6.75 -4.10
CA PRO A 159 -13.18 7.90 -4.33
C PRO A 159 -12.74 8.61 -5.63
N ALA A 160 -13.66 8.88 -6.55
CA ALA A 160 -13.43 9.68 -7.74
C ALA A 160 -13.20 11.14 -7.34
N ARG A 161 -11.98 11.63 -7.56
CA ARG A 161 -11.54 13.02 -7.37
C ARG A 161 -10.22 13.22 -8.10
N LYS A 162 -9.70 14.46 -8.07
CA LYS A 162 -8.40 14.80 -8.65
C LYS A 162 -7.28 13.89 -8.12
N ASN A 163 -6.55 13.27 -9.05
CA ASN A 163 -5.37 12.43 -8.83
C ASN A 163 -5.60 11.14 -8.02
N SER A 164 -6.83 10.64 -7.90
CA SER A 164 -7.10 9.45 -7.08
C SER A 164 -6.36 8.20 -7.55
N ILE A 165 -6.44 7.88 -8.84
CA ILE A 165 -5.80 6.66 -9.36
C ILE A 165 -4.28 6.84 -9.32
N LYS A 166 -3.79 8.01 -9.73
CA LYS A 166 -2.38 8.35 -9.68
C LYS A 166 -1.82 8.20 -8.26
N HIS A 167 -2.50 8.75 -7.26
CA HIS A 167 -2.04 8.66 -5.88
C HIS A 167 -2.20 7.24 -5.30
N GLU A 168 -3.21 6.47 -5.72
CA GLU A 168 -3.35 5.07 -5.29
C GLU A 168 -2.18 4.21 -5.75
N LEU A 169 -1.75 4.37 -7.00
CA LEU A 169 -0.76 3.51 -7.64
C LEU A 169 0.68 3.95 -7.40
N PHE A 170 0.93 5.26 -7.22
CA PHE A 170 2.29 5.82 -7.18
C PHE A 170 2.66 6.45 -5.82
N THR A 171 1.92 6.13 -4.75
CA THR A 171 2.26 6.58 -3.39
C THR A 171 2.24 5.42 -2.42
N VAL A 172 3.07 5.51 -1.39
CA VAL A 172 3.17 4.52 -0.32
C VAL A 172 1.84 4.35 0.43
N GLU A 173 1.13 5.44 0.73
CA GLU A 173 -0.08 5.39 1.58
C GLU A 173 -1.39 5.08 0.81
N GLY A 174 -1.40 5.26 -0.51
CA GLY A 174 -2.60 5.12 -1.34
C GLY A 174 -3.72 6.09 -0.98
N THR A 175 -4.80 6.09 -1.77
CA THR A 175 -5.97 6.95 -1.54
C THR A 175 -7.27 6.21 -1.24
N GLY A 176 -7.40 4.94 -1.57
CA GLY A 176 -8.61 4.17 -1.30
C GLY A 176 -8.35 2.85 -0.56
N THR A 177 -9.16 1.85 -0.90
CA THR A 177 -9.17 0.53 -0.27
C THR A 177 -8.67 -0.51 -1.24
N LEU A 178 -7.74 -1.36 -0.81
CA LEU A 178 -7.30 -2.55 -1.53
C LEU A 178 -7.90 -3.81 -0.90
N ILE A 179 -8.46 -4.70 -1.72
CA ILE A 179 -8.89 -6.05 -1.31
C ILE A 179 -8.00 -7.08 -2.03
N ALA A 180 -7.34 -7.94 -1.25
CA ALA A 180 -6.42 -8.96 -1.77
C ALA A 180 -6.07 -10.03 -0.71
N ASN A 181 -5.68 -11.22 -1.14
CA ASN A 181 -5.28 -12.32 -0.24
C ASN A 181 -3.79 -12.67 -0.29
N ASN A 182 -3.15 -12.53 -1.46
CA ASN A 182 -1.84 -13.09 -1.77
C ASN A 182 -0.77 -11.99 -1.84
N PHE A 183 -0.53 -11.29 -0.73
CA PHE A 183 0.56 -10.32 -0.63
C PHE A 183 1.91 -11.04 -0.73
N LYS A 184 2.72 -10.71 -1.73
CA LYS A 184 4.11 -11.14 -1.78
C LYS A 184 4.93 -10.20 -0.91
N GLU A 185 5.50 -10.73 0.17
CA GLU A 185 6.29 -9.97 1.12
C GLU A 185 7.79 -10.21 0.88
N GLU A 186 8.57 -9.15 0.74
CA GLU A 186 10.02 -9.23 0.55
C GLU A 186 10.72 -8.26 1.51
N PHE A 187 11.87 -8.68 2.02
CA PHE A 187 12.72 -7.86 2.88
C PHE A 187 14.10 -7.80 2.25
N ILE A 188 14.39 -6.69 1.57
CA ILE A 188 15.50 -6.58 0.63
C ILE A 188 16.51 -5.51 1.07
N PRO A 189 17.80 -5.64 0.71
CA PRO A 189 18.78 -4.57 0.86
C PRO A 189 18.37 -3.33 0.05
N VAL A 190 18.77 -2.16 0.56
CA VAL A 190 18.74 -0.91 -0.20
C VAL A 190 19.97 -0.88 -1.08
N GLU A 191 19.80 -0.82 -2.40
CA GLU A 191 20.91 -0.93 -3.36
C GLU A 191 21.05 0.32 -4.24
N THR A 192 19.95 1.01 -4.51
CA THR A 192 19.87 2.11 -5.48
C THR A 192 19.61 3.47 -4.82
N ASP A 193 19.78 4.56 -5.57
CA ASP A 193 19.42 5.91 -5.11
C ASP A 193 17.89 6.07 -4.98
N GLU A 194 17.14 5.37 -5.84
CA GLU A 194 15.70 5.22 -5.77
C GLU A 194 15.27 4.58 -4.44
N ASP A 195 15.94 3.51 -3.99
CA ASP A 195 15.67 2.89 -2.69
C ASP A 195 15.91 3.87 -1.53
N ILE A 196 16.97 4.68 -1.62
CA ILE A 196 17.25 5.73 -0.63
C ILE A 196 16.12 6.77 -0.59
N GLU A 197 15.56 7.12 -1.74
CA GLU A 197 14.40 8.02 -1.80
C GLU A 197 13.13 7.41 -1.21
N MET A 198 12.91 6.10 -1.40
CA MET A 198 11.83 5.35 -0.77
C MET A 198 11.98 5.33 0.75
N VAL A 199 13.16 4.96 1.27
CA VAL A 199 13.44 4.96 2.72
C VAL A 199 13.25 6.35 3.31
N THR A 200 13.81 7.38 2.67
CA THR A 200 13.66 8.78 3.08
C THR A 200 12.19 9.16 3.17
N GLY A 201 11.42 8.78 2.15
CA GLY A 201 9.99 8.96 2.06
C GLY A 201 9.21 8.34 3.21
N ILE A 202 9.44 7.05 3.45
CA ILE A 202 8.80 6.27 4.51
C ILE A 202 9.15 6.86 5.88
N LEU A 203 10.42 7.10 6.17
CA LEU A 203 10.86 7.69 7.45
C LEU A 203 10.21 9.07 7.69
N ASN A 204 10.09 9.91 6.65
CA ASN A 204 9.45 11.22 6.76
C ASN A 204 7.94 11.15 7.07
N LEU A 205 7.23 10.13 6.55
CA LEU A 205 5.82 9.88 6.93
C LEU A 205 5.70 9.58 8.43
N TYR A 206 6.69 8.90 9.01
CA TYR A 206 6.69 8.49 10.42
C TYR A 206 7.30 9.53 11.36
N LYS A 207 8.20 10.38 10.88
CA LYS A 207 8.81 11.47 11.67
C LYS A 207 7.75 12.36 12.32
N LYS A 208 6.65 12.65 11.63
CA LYS A 208 5.53 13.46 12.16
C LYS A 208 4.84 12.84 13.39
N LYS A 209 5.02 11.55 13.65
CA LYS A 209 4.44 10.85 14.81
C LYS A 209 5.34 10.88 16.05
N GLY A 210 6.56 11.41 15.95
CA GLY A 210 7.45 11.64 17.10
C GLY A 210 8.19 10.42 17.65
N TYR A 211 8.03 9.23 17.06
CA TYR A 211 8.65 7.99 17.58
C TYR A 211 10.00 7.62 16.95
N LEU A 212 10.45 8.36 15.93
CA LEU A 212 11.70 8.08 15.21
C LEU A 212 12.68 9.23 15.34
N LYS A 213 13.93 8.88 15.65
CA LYS A 213 15.05 9.81 15.46
C LYS A 213 15.20 10.12 13.97
N PRO A 214 15.45 11.38 13.59
CA PRO A 214 15.63 11.73 12.19
C PRO A 214 16.84 11.01 11.59
N ARG A 215 16.73 10.62 10.32
CA ARG A 215 17.85 10.25 9.45
C ARG A 215 17.84 11.23 8.29
N SER A 216 18.97 11.88 8.04
CA SER A 216 19.12 12.75 6.87
C SER A 216 19.29 11.89 5.61
N LYS A 217 19.00 12.45 4.44
CA LYS A 217 19.26 11.74 3.18
C LYS A 217 20.75 11.40 3.03
N GLN A 218 21.64 12.32 3.42
CA GLN A 218 23.08 12.07 3.44
C GLN A 218 23.44 10.87 4.32
N TYR A 219 22.89 10.79 5.53
CA TYR A 219 23.13 9.66 6.43
C TYR A 219 22.69 8.34 5.79
N LEU A 220 21.49 8.32 5.17
CA LEU A 220 21.00 7.13 4.47
C LEU A 220 21.92 6.73 3.31
N SER A 221 22.42 7.68 2.53
CA SER A 221 23.35 7.43 1.43
C SER A 221 24.68 6.86 1.93
N GLU A 222 25.24 7.42 3.00
CA GLU A 222 26.51 6.98 3.61
C GLU A 222 26.40 5.60 4.27
N HIS A 223 25.21 5.25 4.80
CA HIS A 223 24.98 4.01 5.55
C HIS A 223 24.03 3.06 4.81
N ARG A 224 23.97 3.14 3.48
CA ARG A 224 23.00 2.43 2.62
C ARG A 224 22.86 0.95 2.97
N GLU A 225 23.98 0.26 3.12
CA GLU A 225 24.08 -1.18 3.42
C GLU A 225 23.42 -1.62 4.75
N GLN A 226 23.19 -0.66 5.66
CA GLN A 226 22.51 -0.88 6.93
C GLN A 226 21.00 -0.89 6.78
N PHE A 227 20.45 -0.37 5.69
CA PHE A 227 19.01 -0.27 5.50
C PHE A 227 18.44 -1.46 4.74
N ARG A 228 17.20 -1.78 5.08
CA ARG A 228 16.36 -2.76 4.41
C ARG A 228 15.03 -2.14 4.07
N LEU A 229 14.47 -2.53 2.93
CA LEU A 229 13.12 -2.20 2.52
C LEU A 229 12.21 -3.41 2.71
N THR A 230 11.04 -3.15 3.29
CA THR A 230 9.92 -4.08 3.26
C THR A 230 9.07 -3.77 2.04
N ILE A 231 8.96 -4.74 1.14
CA ILE A 231 8.21 -4.65 -0.11
C ILE A 231 6.96 -5.55 -0.01
N ILE A 232 5.82 -5.03 -0.44
CA ILE A 232 4.58 -5.80 -0.64
C ILE A 232 4.16 -5.64 -2.10
N ASP A 233 4.15 -6.73 -2.86
CA ASP A 233 3.80 -6.73 -4.30
C ASP A 233 4.58 -5.71 -5.15
N GLY A 234 5.89 -5.63 -4.93
CA GLY A 234 6.75 -4.65 -5.61
C GLY A 234 6.58 -3.21 -5.11
N VAL A 235 5.78 -2.98 -4.05
CA VAL A 235 5.59 -1.67 -3.44
C VAL A 235 6.40 -1.58 -2.16
N ALA A 236 7.31 -0.61 -2.05
CA ALA A 236 8.00 -0.38 -0.79
C ALA A 236 7.04 0.23 0.23
N VAL A 237 6.78 -0.53 1.29
CA VAL A 237 5.83 -0.18 2.34
C VAL A 237 6.50 0.04 3.68
N GLY A 238 7.76 -0.33 3.84
CA GLY A 238 8.43 -0.18 5.11
C GLY A 238 9.94 -0.14 4.97
N CYS A 239 10.60 0.23 6.06
CA CYS A 239 12.04 0.15 6.17
C CYS A 239 12.48 -0.19 7.59
N ALA A 240 13.70 -0.70 7.71
CA ALA A 240 14.40 -0.94 8.95
C ALA A 240 15.88 -0.61 8.77
N GLU A 241 16.53 -0.23 9.87
CA GLU A 241 17.97 0.02 9.95
C GLU A 241 18.62 -1.05 10.82
N ARG A 242 19.75 -1.57 10.36
CA ARG A 242 20.53 -2.61 11.00
C ARG A 242 21.79 -2.02 11.61
N LEU A 243 21.79 -1.81 12.91
CA LEU A 243 22.91 -1.22 13.64
C LEU A 243 23.68 -2.32 14.36
N VAL A 244 24.91 -2.60 13.94
CA VAL A 244 25.79 -3.53 14.66
C VAL A 244 26.30 -2.84 15.92
N ILE A 245 26.04 -3.43 17.09
CA ILE A 245 26.46 -2.88 18.38
C ILE A 245 27.78 -3.51 18.82
N ASP A 246 27.87 -4.83 18.72
CA ASP A 246 29.08 -5.62 18.99
C ASP A 246 29.05 -6.93 18.16
N SER A 247 29.96 -7.87 18.46
CA SER A 247 30.09 -9.12 17.72
C SER A 247 28.92 -10.10 17.88
N GLN A 248 28.06 -9.92 18.89
CA GLN A 248 26.92 -10.78 19.18
C GLN A 248 25.58 -10.05 19.11
N THR A 249 25.59 -8.72 19.11
CA THR A 249 24.39 -7.91 19.28
C THR A 249 24.17 -6.94 18.13
N ILE A 250 22.92 -6.93 17.66
CA ILE A 250 22.45 -6.06 16.60
C ILE A 250 21.21 -5.31 17.07
N GLU A 251 21.08 -4.06 16.66
CA GLU A 251 19.89 -3.26 16.92
C GLU A 251 19.03 -3.11 15.67
N LEU A 252 17.73 -3.39 15.85
CA LEU A 252 16.66 -3.05 14.93
C LEU A 252 16.29 -1.57 15.16
N GLY A 253 16.92 -0.70 14.37
CA GLY A 253 16.72 0.74 14.34
C GLY A 253 15.74 1.19 13.25
N ALA A 254 15.34 2.46 13.31
CA ALA A 254 14.53 3.18 12.31
C ALA A 254 13.35 2.41 11.69
N LEU A 255 12.74 1.46 12.42
CA LEU A 255 11.65 0.65 11.91
C LEU A 255 10.40 1.49 11.65
N ALA A 256 9.98 1.54 10.39
CA ALA A 256 8.85 2.33 9.94
C ALA A 256 8.06 1.54 8.88
N ILE A 257 6.78 1.25 9.14
CA ILE A 257 5.91 0.47 8.24
C ILE A 257 4.69 1.27 7.89
N SER A 258 4.48 1.61 6.62
CA SER A 258 3.33 2.33 6.06
C SER A 258 2.00 1.88 6.64
N THR A 259 1.09 2.84 6.77
CA THR A 259 -0.23 2.53 7.26
C THR A 259 -1.19 1.97 6.23
N ARG A 260 -0.77 1.89 4.97
CA ARG A 260 -1.58 1.29 3.90
C ARG A 260 -1.96 -0.15 4.23
N PHE A 261 -1.04 -0.94 4.77
CA PHE A 261 -1.23 -2.36 5.10
C PHE A 261 -1.38 -2.62 6.60
N ARG A 262 -2.03 -1.70 7.34
CA ARG A 262 -2.38 -1.96 8.75
C ARG A 262 -3.17 -3.25 8.84
N ASN A 263 -2.94 -4.01 9.92
CA ASN A 263 -3.58 -5.30 10.22
C ASN A 263 -3.25 -6.45 9.26
N GLN A 264 -2.45 -6.23 8.21
CA GLN A 264 -1.97 -7.29 7.31
C GLN A 264 -0.65 -7.92 7.77
N ARG A 265 -0.37 -7.87 9.08
CA ARG A 265 0.86 -8.42 9.71
C ARG A 265 2.21 -7.96 9.11
N VAL A 266 2.26 -6.96 8.23
CA VAL A 266 3.53 -6.45 7.64
C VAL A 266 4.59 -6.06 8.67
N GLY A 267 4.19 -5.50 9.81
CA GLY A 267 5.12 -5.20 10.90
C GLY A 267 5.70 -6.47 11.55
N VAL A 268 4.87 -7.50 11.71
CA VAL A 268 5.31 -8.82 12.21
C VAL A 268 6.24 -9.47 11.19
N PHE A 269 5.89 -9.44 9.90
CA PHE A 269 6.75 -9.91 8.80
C PHE A 269 8.12 -9.22 8.87
N THR A 270 8.15 -7.88 8.92
CA THR A 270 9.40 -7.11 8.88
C THR A 270 10.33 -7.45 10.05
N VAL A 271 9.79 -7.52 11.27
CA VAL A 271 10.61 -7.88 12.46
C VAL A 271 11.09 -9.33 12.38
N THR A 272 10.26 -10.25 11.89
CA THR A 272 10.62 -11.66 11.72
C THR A 272 11.71 -11.84 10.64
N ALA A 273 11.60 -11.12 9.52
CA ALA A 273 12.58 -11.13 8.45
C ALA A 273 13.93 -10.55 8.92
N PHE A 274 13.90 -9.46 9.68
CA PHE A 274 15.10 -8.91 10.32
C PHE A 274 15.74 -9.92 11.28
N GLU A 275 14.92 -10.62 12.10
CA GLU A 275 15.42 -11.66 13.01
C GLU A 275 16.09 -12.81 12.26
N ALA A 276 15.46 -13.30 11.18
CA ALA A 276 16.05 -14.35 10.35
C ALA A 276 17.37 -13.91 9.73
N GLU A 277 17.46 -12.66 9.25
CA GLU A 277 18.70 -12.09 8.73
C GLU A 277 19.77 -11.96 9.82
N ALA A 278 19.43 -11.47 11.02
CA ALA A 278 20.34 -11.34 12.15
C ALA A 278 20.94 -12.71 12.55
N LYS A 279 20.10 -13.76 12.62
CA LYS A 279 20.56 -15.14 12.87
C LYS A 279 21.53 -15.63 11.80
N ARG A 280 21.20 -15.42 10.52
CA ARG A 280 22.06 -15.80 9.38
C ARG A 280 23.43 -15.10 9.43
N LEU A 281 23.48 -13.87 9.94
CA LEU A 281 24.71 -13.11 10.14
C LEU A 281 25.47 -13.47 11.42
N GLY A 282 24.96 -14.40 12.24
CA GLY A 282 25.63 -14.90 13.46
C GLY A 282 25.37 -14.09 14.73
N PHE A 283 24.44 -13.12 14.70
CA PHE A 283 24.05 -12.38 15.90
C PHE A 283 23.18 -13.26 16.81
N LYS A 284 23.33 -13.05 18.12
CA LYS A 284 22.66 -13.81 19.19
C LYS A 284 21.65 -12.98 19.96
N LEU A 285 21.70 -11.65 19.84
CA LEU A 285 20.83 -10.73 20.55
C LEU A 285 20.37 -9.62 19.61
N ILE A 286 19.05 -9.39 19.58
CA ILE A 286 18.45 -8.23 18.94
C ILE A 286 18.04 -7.24 20.02
N LEU A 287 18.46 -5.98 19.86
CA LEU A 287 17.96 -4.84 20.61
C LEU A 287 17.01 -3.99 19.75
N SER A 288 16.07 -3.31 20.38
CA SER A 288 15.36 -2.20 19.74
C SER A 288 14.86 -1.21 20.77
N LEU A 289 14.93 0.08 20.44
CA LEU A 289 14.47 1.15 21.31
C LEU A 289 13.23 1.81 20.72
N THR A 290 12.11 1.76 21.43
CA THR A 290 10.88 2.41 20.98
C THR A 290 9.97 2.79 22.13
N ASN A 291 9.15 3.82 21.93
CA ASN A 291 8.00 4.16 22.76
C ASN A 291 6.68 4.07 21.96
N ASN A 292 6.72 3.50 20.76
CA ASN A 292 5.54 3.34 19.91
C ASN A 292 4.70 2.17 20.46
N PRO A 293 3.48 2.40 20.96
CA PRO A 293 2.66 1.34 21.57
C PRO A 293 2.32 0.20 20.59
N LYS A 294 2.21 0.50 19.29
CA LYS A 294 1.95 -0.53 18.27
C LYS A 294 3.14 -1.46 18.09
N LEU A 295 4.35 -0.89 18.16
CA LEU A 295 5.57 -1.67 18.05
C LEU A 295 5.83 -2.47 19.32
N HIS A 296 5.50 -1.94 20.51
CA HIS A 296 5.46 -2.73 21.75
C HIS A 296 4.61 -3.99 21.60
N GLY A 297 3.38 -3.86 21.07
CA GLY A 297 2.49 -5.01 20.87
C GLY A 297 3.11 -6.09 19.97
N ILE A 298 3.74 -5.67 18.87
CA ILE A 298 4.45 -6.59 17.95
C ILE A 298 5.62 -7.28 18.66
N TYR A 299 6.43 -6.52 19.42
CA TYR A 299 7.56 -7.06 20.17
C TYR A 299 7.15 -8.09 21.21
N MET A 300 6.10 -7.81 21.99
CA MET A 300 5.57 -8.78 22.95
C MET A 300 5.08 -10.06 22.25
N GLN A 301 4.35 -9.92 21.13
CA GLN A 301 3.90 -11.07 20.34
C GLN A 301 5.05 -11.92 19.79
N LEU A 302 6.17 -11.28 19.44
CA LEU A 302 7.34 -11.94 18.88
C LEU A 302 8.37 -12.39 19.94
N GLY A 303 8.04 -12.28 21.23
CA GLY A 303 8.89 -12.78 22.32
C GLY A 303 10.06 -11.86 22.68
N PHE A 304 9.99 -10.57 22.34
CA PHE A 304 10.90 -9.57 22.91
C PHE A 304 10.49 -9.24 24.35
N THR A 305 11.47 -9.02 25.20
CA THR A 305 11.28 -8.57 26.58
C THR A 305 11.65 -7.10 26.71
N ARG A 306 10.75 -6.31 27.33
CA ARG A 306 11.06 -4.95 27.74
C ARG A 306 11.94 -4.98 28.98
N GLY A 307 13.05 -4.25 28.98
CA GLY A 307 13.94 -4.22 30.13
C GLY A 307 15.15 -3.32 29.94
N THR A 308 16.07 -3.40 30.88
CA THR A 308 17.38 -2.75 30.83
C THR A 308 18.46 -3.82 30.79
N LEU A 309 19.44 -3.63 29.92
CA LEU A 309 20.65 -4.46 29.87
C LEU A 309 21.83 -3.53 30.23
N PRO A 310 22.40 -3.62 31.45
CA PRO A 310 23.44 -2.71 31.92
C PRO A 310 24.64 -2.58 30.97
N GLU A 311 25.03 -3.69 30.33
CA GLU A 311 26.08 -3.76 29.31
C GLU A 311 25.79 -2.88 28.07
N TYR A 312 24.52 -2.60 27.79
CA TYR A 312 24.06 -1.70 26.72
C TYR A 312 23.58 -0.34 27.25
N GLY A 313 23.90 0.01 28.50
CA GLY A 313 23.48 1.26 29.14
C GLY A 313 23.93 2.52 28.39
N ALA A 314 25.17 2.53 27.88
CA ALA A 314 25.68 3.65 27.06
C ALA A 314 24.87 3.80 25.76
N ARG A 315 24.50 2.69 25.11
CA ARG A 315 23.66 2.72 23.91
C ARG A 315 22.26 3.22 24.22
N GLN A 316 21.69 2.82 25.36
CA GLN A 316 20.38 3.30 25.83
C GLN A 316 20.39 4.79 26.15
N ALA A 317 21.47 5.30 26.75
CA ALA A 317 21.63 6.71 27.10
C ALA A 317 21.56 7.66 25.89
N LEU A 318 21.90 7.17 24.68
CA LEU A 318 21.71 7.95 23.45
C LEU A 318 20.23 8.23 23.15
N SER A 319 19.30 7.45 23.69
CA SER A 319 17.84 7.58 23.50
C SER A 319 17.14 7.73 24.87
N PRO A 320 17.34 8.85 25.58
CA PRO A 320 16.82 9.02 26.94
C PRO A 320 15.29 8.92 26.97
N GLY A 321 14.77 8.20 27.97
CA GLY A 321 13.32 7.99 28.15
C GLY A 321 12.68 7.03 27.13
N VAL A 322 13.47 6.36 26.29
CA VAL A 322 12.97 5.36 25.33
C VAL A 322 13.14 3.96 25.90
N SER A 323 12.08 3.16 25.81
CA SER A 323 12.09 1.78 26.30
C SER A 323 12.95 0.88 25.41
N MET A 324 13.82 0.08 26.02
CA MET A 324 14.59 -0.95 25.34
C MET A 324 13.84 -2.28 25.36
N PHE A 325 13.87 -2.95 24.22
CA PHE A 325 13.38 -4.31 24.01
C PHE A 325 14.55 -5.16 23.55
N SER A 326 14.62 -6.38 24.07
CA SER A 326 15.65 -7.34 23.70
C SER A 326 15.04 -8.71 23.40
N LYS A 327 15.68 -9.46 22.50
CA LYS A 327 15.34 -10.85 22.23
C LYS A 327 16.61 -11.63 21.92
N THR A 328 16.82 -12.70 22.69
CA THR A 328 17.87 -13.68 22.37
C THR A 328 17.41 -14.52 21.19
N ILE A 329 18.27 -14.64 20.19
CA ILE A 329 18.02 -15.34 18.94
C ILE A 329 19.05 -16.47 18.84
N ILE A 330 18.57 -17.71 19.02
CA ILE A 330 19.39 -18.93 18.91
C ILE A 330 19.32 -19.45 17.48
#